data_AF-A0A1X0UN55-F1
#
_entry.id   AF-A0A1X0UN55-F1
#
_cell.length_a   1.000
_cell.length_b   1.000
_cell.length_c   1.000
_cell.angle_alpha   90.00
_cell.angle_beta   90.00
_cell.angle_gamma   90.00
#
_symmetry.space_group_name_H-M   'P 1'
#
loop_
_entity.id
_entity.type
_entity.pdbx_description
1 polymer ?
#
loop_
_entity_poly.entity_id
_entity_poly.type
_entity_poly.pdbx_seq_one_letter_code
_entity_poly.pdbx_strand_id
1 'polypeptide(L)'
;MVGNSSVWSRPNQSMRPSSIVSVLFVLGMVTSWLLLYSVSILGALWRMREPNAPAPVLSVSDQRADLVVLAVQMSLGFIAIGLTLLLRRRTLAAVLPERRGTALDASIAWCAAIAGASAVVLVLGQLGLVRFDFSVPAVVASPWLAVASALATGLREEPLLAALPVLLLAGRLPIGWIMVLAATMRGLLYVYPGFGGFVWAFLWGAAAVWVYFRFRRLWVLILLHGLVMNMQALDRVISDDNAATILQWCNILVLFGALLYWLVPRALDAVLPGESETPSVDGHTGSDAVAVHDVPPTVQLPTEDADRV
;
A
#
# COMPACT_ATOMS: atom_id res chain seq x y z
N MET A 1 -22.32 -5.42 -5.91
CA MET A 1 -21.50 -4.55 -6.79
C MET A 1 -21.02 -3.31 -6.04
N VAL A 2 -19.71 -3.13 -5.80
CA VAL A 2 -19.17 -1.91 -5.17
C VAL A 2 -18.73 -0.96 -6.28
N GLY A 3 -19.34 0.22 -6.36
CA GLY A 3 -19.08 1.23 -7.39
C GLY A 3 -17.59 1.54 -7.55
N ASN A 4 -17.05 1.19 -8.71
CA ASN A 4 -15.62 1.24 -9.05
C ASN A 4 -15.14 2.64 -9.51
N SER A 5 -15.88 3.70 -9.18
CA SER A 5 -15.63 5.06 -9.66
C SER A 5 -14.66 5.87 -8.79
N SER A 6 -14.05 5.30 -7.74
CA SER A 6 -13.34 6.08 -6.69
C SER A 6 -11.83 6.26 -6.89
N VAL A 7 -11.16 5.47 -7.72
CA VAL A 7 -9.68 5.53 -7.87
C VAL A 7 -9.24 6.78 -8.66
N TRP A 8 -10.05 7.17 -9.63
CA TRP A 8 -9.76 8.26 -10.56
C TRP A 8 -10.69 9.47 -10.40
N SER A 9 -11.75 9.34 -9.60
CA SER A 9 -12.66 10.47 -9.37
C SER A 9 -11.97 11.55 -8.54
N ARG A 10 -12.23 12.79 -8.95
CA ARG A 10 -11.69 13.97 -8.30
C ARG A 10 -12.41 14.19 -6.96
N PRO A 11 -11.70 14.56 -5.88
CA PRO A 11 -12.33 14.90 -4.62
C PRO A 11 -13.32 16.08 -4.77
N ASN A 12 -14.30 16.09 -3.87
CA ASN A 12 -15.42 17.04 -3.85
C ASN A 12 -14.93 18.51 -3.98
N GLN A 13 -15.57 19.29 -4.85
CA GLN A 13 -15.00 20.58 -5.31
C GLN A 13 -14.87 21.65 -4.21
N SER A 14 -15.66 21.55 -3.13
CA SER A 14 -15.73 22.55 -2.06
C SER A 14 -14.50 22.61 -1.14
N MET A 15 -13.57 21.64 -1.22
CA MET A 15 -12.34 21.62 -0.42
C MET A 15 -11.07 21.59 -1.28
N ARG A 16 -11.11 22.12 -2.52
CA ARG A 16 -9.92 22.09 -3.38
C ARG A 16 -8.84 23.07 -2.88
N PRO A 17 -7.67 22.58 -2.45
CA PRO A 17 -6.51 23.44 -2.32
C PRO A 17 -6.13 23.97 -3.71
N SER A 18 -5.47 25.14 -3.75
CA SER A 18 -5.02 25.70 -5.02
C SER A 18 -4.13 24.71 -5.77
N SER A 19 -4.24 24.70 -7.10
CA SER A 19 -3.41 23.85 -7.98
C SER A 19 -1.92 24.11 -7.73
N ILE A 20 -1.55 25.38 -7.53
CA ILE A 20 -0.20 25.82 -7.18
C ILE A 20 0.30 25.12 -5.91
N VAL A 21 -0.49 25.13 -4.83
CA VAL A 21 -0.10 24.47 -3.58
C VAL A 21 0.09 22.96 -3.79
N SER A 22 -0.77 22.33 -4.58
CA SER A 22 -0.63 20.90 -4.90
C SER A 22 0.65 20.60 -5.66
N VAL A 23 0.99 21.43 -6.65
CA VAL A 23 2.26 21.34 -7.39
C VAL A 23 3.45 21.53 -6.46
N LEU A 24 3.43 22.52 -5.56
CA LEU A 24 4.50 22.75 -4.60
C LEU A 24 4.71 21.56 -3.65
N PHE A 25 3.63 20.91 -3.20
CA PHE A 25 3.75 19.69 -2.38
C PHE A 25 4.36 18.53 -3.16
N VAL A 26 3.96 18.33 -4.42
CA VAL A 26 4.55 17.30 -5.29
C VAL A 26 6.04 17.57 -5.52
N LEU A 27 6.39 18.79 -5.93
CA LEU A 27 7.78 19.18 -6.19
C LEU A 27 8.63 19.09 -4.93
N GLY A 28 8.13 19.58 -3.79
CA GLY A 28 8.81 19.50 -2.50
C GLY A 28 9.06 18.05 -2.06
N MET A 29 8.07 17.18 -2.22
CA MET A 29 8.22 15.75 -1.93
C MET A 29 9.24 15.08 -2.86
N VAL A 30 9.15 15.29 -4.17
CA VAL A 30 10.07 14.71 -5.16
C VAL A 30 11.50 15.20 -4.93
N THR A 31 11.68 16.50 -4.68
CA THR A 31 13.00 17.09 -4.43
C THR A 31 13.61 16.55 -3.13
N SER A 32 12.82 16.48 -2.06
CA SER A 32 13.28 15.93 -0.77
C SER A 32 13.63 14.45 -0.89
N TRP A 33 12.83 13.68 -1.63
CA TRP A 33 13.13 12.28 -1.91
C TRP A 33 14.40 12.11 -2.74
N LEU A 34 14.57 12.89 -3.82
CA LEU A 34 15.78 12.88 -4.63
C LEU A 34 17.02 13.19 -3.79
N LEU A 35 16.94 14.16 -2.88
CA LEU A 35 18.02 14.48 -1.96
C LEU A 35 18.33 13.29 -1.04
N LEU A 36 17.31 12.74 -0.38
CA LEU A 36 17.44 11.64 0.57
C LEU A 36 17.97 10.35 -0.06
N TYR A 37 17.60 10.06 -1.31
CA TYR A 37 17.95 8.82 -2.01
C TYR A 37 18.95 9.02 -3.14
N SER A 38 19.55 10.20 -3.28
CA SER A 38 20.49 10.54 -4.37
C SER A 38 21.58 9.49 -4.56
N VAL A 39 22.25 9.10 -3.47
CA VAL A 39 23.30 8.06 -3.49
C VAL A 39 22.75 6.72 -3.96
N SER A 40 21.59 6.29 -3.46
CA SER A 40 20.95 5.03 -3.87
C SER A 40 20.54 5.04 -5.35
N ILE A 41 20.01 6.16 -5.85
CA ILE A 41 19.61 6.32 -7.26
C ILE A 41 20.84 6.30 -8.16
N LEU A 42 21.89 7.07 -7.81
CA LEU A 42 23.14 7.10 -8.58
C LEU A 42 23.80 5.72 -8.60
N GLY A 43 23.83 5.02 -7.47
CA GLY A 43 24.33 3.63 -7.39
C GLY A 43 23.49 2.67 -8.24
N ALA A 44 22.17 2.82 -8.24
CA ALA A 44 21.29 1.98 -9.03
C ALA A 44 21.44 2.21 -10.55
N LEU A 45 21.56 3.47 -10.97
CA LEU A 45 21.83 3.84 -12.35
C LEU A 45 23.22 3.38 -12.81
N TRP A 46 24.23 3.52 -11.96
CA TRP A 46 25.57 3.01 -12.22
C TRP A 46 25.55 1.49 -12.41
N ARG A 47 24.86 0.76 -11.53
CA ARG A 47 24.74 -0.71 -11.63
C ARG A 47 23.95 -1.15 -12.86
N MET A 48 22.91 -0.41 -13.23
CA MET A 48 22.15 -0.65 -14.46
C MET A 48 23.06 -0.53 -15.70
N ARG A 49 23.94 0.48 -15.71
CA ARG A 49 24.91 0.72 -16.79
C ARG A 49 26.03 -0.32 -16.82
N GLU A 50 26.52 -0.73 -15.65
CA GLU A 50 27.64 -1.67 -15.49
C GLU A 50 27.17 -2.97 -14.80
N PRO A 51 26.34 -3.80 -15.47
CA PRO A 51 25.74 -4.98 -14.84
C PRO A 51 26.76 -6.03 -14.40
N ASN A 52 27.87 -6.12 -15.13
CA ASN A 52 28.96 -7.05 -14.89
C ASN A 52 30.00 -6.53 -13.88
N ALA A 53 29.78 -5.35 -13.30
CA ALA A 53 30.68 -4.84 -12.28
C ALA A 53 30.78 -5.82 -11.09
N PRO A 54 31.95 -5.95 -10.45
CA PRO A 54 32.11 -6.82 -9.30
C PRO A 54 31.14 -6.42 -8.17
N ALA A 55 30.86 -7.35 -7.27
CA ALA A 55 30.11 -7.04 -6.06
C ALA A 55 30.85 -5.98 -5.24
N PRO A 56 30.16 -4.95 -4.73
CA PRO A 56 30.79 -4.02 -3.81
C PRO A 56 31.21 -4.77 -2.53
N VAL A 57 32.42 -4.49 -2.06
CA VAL A 57 32.94 -5.02 -0.80
C VAL A 57 32.77 -3.92 0.24
N LEU A 58 31.90 -4.16 1.24
CA LEU A 58 31.57 -3.19 2.26
C LEU A 58 32.33 -3.51 3.55
N SER A 59 33.15 -2.56 3.99
CA SER A 59 33.79 -2.63 5.31
C SER A 59 32.76 -2.50 6.44
N VAL A 60 33.17 -2.78 7.67
CA VAL A 60 32.33 -2.54 8.86
C VAL A 60 32.02 -1.04 9.00
N SER A 61 32.95 -0.17 8.62
CA SER A 61 32.74 1.29 8.63
C SER A 61 31.63 1.70 7.66
N ASP A 62 31.65 1.17 6.43
CA ASP A 62 30.64 1.48 5.41
C ASP A 62 29.25 1.02 5.88
N GLN A 63 29.15 -0.21 6.42
CA GLN A 63 27.89 -0.74 6.93
C GLN A 63 27.34 0.07 8.12
N ARG A 64 28.21 0.60 8.99
CA ARG A 64 27.78 1.52 10.07
C ARG A 64 27.29 2.84 9.51
N ALA A 65 27.98 3.39 8.51
CA ALA A 65 27.54 4.62 7.84
C ALA A 65 26.17 4.42 7.17
N ASP A 66 25.95 3.28 6.52
CA ASP A 66 24.66 2.92 5.92
C ASP A 66 23.53 2.86 6.96
N LEU A 67 23.79 2.26 8.13
CA LEU A 67 22.83 2.23 9.24
C LEU A 67 22.53 3.63 9.79
N VAL A 68 23.52 4.52 9.87
CA VAL A 68 23.31 5.92 10.27
C VAL A 68 22.44 6.64 9.24
N VAL A 69 22.72 6.49 7.95
CA VAL A 69 21.91 7.06 6.87
C VAL A 69 20.47 6.53 6.95
N LEU A 70 20.30 5.23 7.17
CA LEU A 70 18.99 4.60 7.34
C LEU A 70 18.25 5.18 8.54
N ALA A 71 18.91 5.34 9.68
CA ALA A 71 18.32 5.93 10.89
C ALA A 71 17.88 7.38 10.67
N VAL A 72 18.67 8.17 9.94
CA VAL A 72 18.33 9.55 9.57
C VAL A 72 17.11 9.58 8.64
N GLN A 73 17.12 8.77 7.57
CA GLN A 73 16.00 8.67 6.64
C GLN A 73 14.71 8.22 7.34
N MET A 74 14.80 7.21 8.21
CA MET A 74 13.69 6.73 9.05
C MET A 74 13.15 7.85 9.94
N SER A 75 14.01 8.55 10.67
CA SER A 75 13.62 9.65 11.57
C SER A 75 12.92 10.77 10.80
N LEU A 76 13.48 11.19 9.66
CA LEU A 76 12.88 12.21 8.81
C LEU A 76 11.51 11.76 8.26
N GLY A 77 11.36 10.49 7.88
CA GLY A 77 10.09 9.93 7.46
C GLY A 77 9.02 9.98 8.55
N PHE A 78 9.35 9.56 9.77
CA PHE A 78 8.42 9.62 10.90
C PHE A 78 8.07 11.05 11.31
N ILE A 79 9.05 11.97 11.31
CA ILE A 79 8.82 13.40 11.57
C ILE A 79 7.87 13.97 10.50
N ALA A 80 8.13 13.71 9.22
CA ALA A 80 7.29 14.20 8.13
C ALA A 80 5.85 13.66 8.21
N ILE A 81 5.67 12.38 8.53
CA ILE A 81 4.35 11.80 8.80
C ILE A 81 3.69 12.47 9.99
N GLY A 82 4.40 12.58 11.12
CA GLY A 82 3.88 13.19 12.35
C GLY A 82 3.42 14.61 12.12
N LEU A 83 4.26 15.45 11.50
CA LEU A 83 3.91 16.82 11.11
C LEU A 83 2.71 16.86 10.17
N THR A 84 2.67 15.99 9.16
CA THR A 84 1.54 15.96 8.21
C THR A 84 0.24 15.58 8.90
N LEU A 85 0.26 14.58 9.79
CA LEU A 85 -0.90 14.17 10.57
C LEU A 85 -1.38 15.28 11.51
N LEU A 86 -0.46 16.01 12.15
CA LEU A 86 -0.78 17.14 13.02
C LEU A 86 -1.39 18.30 12.24
N LEU A 87 -0.73 18.73 11.17
CA LEU A 87 -1.12 19.90 10.37
C LEU A 87 -2.37 19.66 9.53
N ARG A 88 -2.60 18.41 9.09
CA ARG A 88 -3.72 18.06 8.20
C ARG A 88 -4.81 17.22 8.87
N ARG A 89 -4.81 17.05 10.19
CA ARG A 89 -5.72 16.15 10.93
C ARG A 89 -7.18 16.23 10.46
N ARG A 90 -7.72 17.45 10.40
CA ARG A 90 -9.12 17.70 10.01
C ARG A 90 -9.38 17.37 8.55
N THR A 91 -8.52 17.82 7.64
CA THR A 91 -8.66 17.52 6.21
C THR A 91 -8.53 16.03 5.92
N LEU A 92 -7.57 15.35 6.54
CA LEU A 92 -7.35 13.92 6.36
C LEU A 92 -8.52 13.08 6.85
N ALA A 93 -9.16 13.48 7.94
CA ALA A 93 -10.39 12.84 8.41
C ALA A 93 -11.55 12.93 7.39
N ALA A 94 -11.59 14.00 6.60
CA ALA A 94 -12.63 14.21 5.58
C ALA A 94 -12.33 13.55 4.23
N VAL A 95 -11.05 13.39 3.86
CA VAL A 95 -10.67 12.93 2.51
C VAL A 95 -10.17 11.49 2.44
N LEU A 96 -9.66 10.94 3.55
CA LEU A 96 -9.26 9.54 3.59
C LEU A 96 -10.47 8.65 3.82
N PRO A 97 -10.53 7.48 3.18
CA PRO A 97 -11.59 6.53 3.45
C PRO A 97 -11.50 6.07 4.90
N GLU A 98 -12.65 5.68 5.44
CA GLU A 98 -12.70 4.98 6.71
C GLU A 98 -11.80 3.74 6.67
N ARG A 99 -11.22 3.42 7.82
CA ARG A 99 -10.36 2.24 7.92
C ARG A 99 -11.27 1.03 7.80
N ARG A 100 -11.13 0.23 6.75
CA ARG A 100 -11.84 -1.06 6.64
C ARG A 100 -10.85 -2.20 6.48
N GLY A 101 -11.27 -3.38 6.90
CA GLY A 101 -10.49 -4.61 6.83
C GLY A 101 -9.53 -4.81 8.00
N THR A 102 -9.11 -6.05 8.14
CA THR A 102 -8.21 -6.55 9.17
C THR A 102 -6.75 -6.30 8.78
N ALA A 103 -5.81 -6.64 9.67
CA ALA A 103 -4.39 -6.67 9.30
C ALA A 103 -4.11 -7.79 8.30
N LEU A 104 -4.80 -8.93 8.44
CA LEU A 104 -4.70 -10.05 7.51
C LEU A 104 -5.10 -9.64 6.09
N ASP A 105 -6.19 -8.89 5.92
CA ASP A 105 -6.64 -8.43 4.59
C ASP A 105 -5.58 -7.55 3.92
N ALA A 106 -4.97 -6.65 4.70
CA ALA A 106 -3.89 -5.78 4.22
C ALA A 106 -2.65 -6.60 3.83
N SER A 107 -2.30 -7.62 4.63
CA SER A 107 -1.19 -8.52 4.36
C SER A 107 -1.40 -9.31 3.09
N ILE A 108 -2.57 -9.93 2.94
CA ILE A 108 -2.93 -10.71 1.75
C ILE A 108 -2.90 -9.81 0.51
N ALA A 109 -3.50 -8.62 0.56
CA ALA A 109 -3.52 -7.69 -0.56
C ALA A 109 -2.11 -7.31 -1.02
N TRP A 110 -1.22 -7.03 -0.07
CA TRP A 110 0.15 -6.62 -0.35
C TRP A 110 1.00 -7.79 -0.88
N CYS A 111 0.91 -8.96 -0.26
CA CYS A 111 1.58 -10.19 -0.72
C CYS A 111 1.11 -10.60 -2.12
N ALA A 112 -0.20 -10.53 -2.39
CA ALA A 112 -0.76 -10.79 -3.71
C ALA A 112 -0.21 -9.80 -4.76
N ALA A 113 -0.06 -8.52 -4.40
CA ALA A 113 0.49 -7.53 -5.31
C ALA A 113 1.97 -7.80 -5.67
N ILE A 114 2.77 -8.25 -4.71
CA ILE A 114 4.16 -8.65 -4.97
C ILE A 114 4.21 -9.88 -5.85
N ALA A 115 3.40 -10.91 -5.55
CA ALA A 115 3.31 -12.10 -6.37
C ALA A 115 2.91 -11.77 -7.82
N GLY A 116 1.92 -10.90 -7.99
CA GLY A 116 1.48 -10.40 -9.29
C GLY A 116 2.58 -9.59 -10.00
N ALA A 117 3.27 -8.69 -9.30
CA ALA A 117 4.38 -7.93 -9.86
C ALA A 117 5.52 -8.84 -10.35
N SER A 118 5.88 -9.85 -9.55
CA SER A 118 6.86 -10.87 -9.89
C SER A 118 6.42 -11.67 -11.13
N ALA A 119 5.16 -12.12 -11.17
CA ALA A 119 4.63 -12.85 -12.33
C ALA A 119 4.66 -12.00 -13.61
N VAL A 120 4.27 -10.71 -13.54
CA VAL A 120 4.34 -9.79 -14.69
C VAL A 120 5.76 -9.65 -15.19
N VAL A 121 6.73 -9.41 -14.31
CA VAL A 121 8.13 -9.24 -14.72
C VAL A 121 8.74 -10.52 -15.25
N LEU A 122 8.37 -11.69 -14.69
CA LEU A 122 8.76 -12.98 -15.26
C LEU A 122 8.23 -13.15 -16.69
N VAL A 123 6.95 -12.87 -16.94
CA VAL A 123 6.37 -12.94 -18.29
C VAL A 123 7.07 -11.97 -19.25
N LEU A 124 7.25 -10.71 -18.85
CA LEU A 124 7.93 -9.72 -19.67
C LEU A 124 9.39 -10.10 -19.95
N GLY A 125 10.06 -10.74 -18.97
CA GLY A 125 11.41 -11.27 -19.13
C GLY A 125 11.48 -12.41 -20.13
N GLN A 126 10.54 -13.37 -20.06
CA GLN A 126 10.44 -14.47 -21.03
C GLN A 126 10.15 -13.98 -22.45
N LEU A 127 9.42 -12.87 -22.59
CA LEU A 127 9.16 -12.22 -23.87
C LEU A 127 10.33 -11.35 -24.36
N GLY A 128 11.42 -11.20 -23.59
CA GLY A 128 12.55 -10.35 -23.92
C GLY A 128 12.24 -8.85 -23.88
N LEU A 129 11.12 -8.44 -23.27
CA LEU A 129 10.69 -7.03 -23.20
C LEU A 129 11.37 -6.27 -22.07
N VAL A 130 11.77 -6.97 -21.00
CA VAL A 130 12.50 -6.39 -19.88
C VAL A 130 13.61 -7.31 -19.43
N ARG A 131 14.69 -6.74 -18.91
CA ARG A 131 15.75 -7.49 -18.21
C ARG A 131 15.56 -7.40 -16.71
N PHE A 132 15.57 -8.55 -16.04
CA PHE A 132 15.61 -8.65 -14.59
C PHE A 132 16.76 -9.59 -14.21
N ASP A 133 17.93 -9.00 -13.95
CA ASP A 133 19.11 -9.73 -13.50
C ASP A 133 19.17 -9.65 -11.97
N PHE A 134 19.24 -10.79 -11.29
CA PHE A 134 19.53 -10.78 -9.86
C PHE A 134 20.88 -10.09 -9.64
N SER A 135 20.86 -8.97 -8.90
CA SER A 135 22.09 -8.26 -8.58
C SER A 135 23.01 -9.14 -7.76
N VAL A 136 24.29 -9.18 -8.10
CA VAL A 136 25.31 -9.83 -7.27
C VAL A 136 25.30 -9.16 -5.89
N PRO A 137 24.99 -9.89 -4.80
CA PRO A 137 24.93 -9.30 -3.47
C PRO A 137 26.29 -8.70 -3.08
N ALA A 138 26.27 -7.61 -2.32
CA ALA A 138 27.48 -7.04 -1.75
C ALA A 138 28.18 -8.05 -0.84
N VAL A 139 29.52 -8.08 -0.89
CA VAL A 139 30.33 -8.81 0.08
C VAL A 139 30.43 -7.95 1.33
N VAL A 140 29.95 -8.45 2.46
CA VAL A 140 29.84 -7.67 3.71
C VAL A 140 30.79 -8.20 4.78
N ALA A 141 31.52 -7.29 5.43
CA ALA A 141 32.37 -7.64 6.56
C ALA A 141 31.61 -8.07 7.84
N SER A 142 30.35 -7.63 8.04
CA SER A 142 29.54 -8.01 9.20
C SER A 142 28.15 -8.50 8.78
N PRO A 143 27.92 -9.82 8.81
CA PRO A 143 26.62 -10.41 8.48
C PRO A 143 25.45 -9.82 9.28
N TRP A 144 25.65 -9.58 10.58
CA TRP A 144 24.61 -9.04 11.47
C TRP A 144 24.22 -7.61 11.14
N LEU A 145 25.17 -6.74 10.76
CA LEU A 145 24.85 -5.38 10.33
C LEU A 145 24.08 -5.39 9.01
N ALA A 146 24.45 -6.28 8.09
CA ALA A 146 23.72 -6.48 6.84
C ALA A 146 22.28 -6.95 7.08
N VAL A 147 22.06 -7.92 7.98
CA VAL A 147 20.72 -8.36 8.40
C VAL A 147 19.93 -7.20 8.99
N ALA A 148 20.51 -6.45 9.94
CA ALA A 148 19.84 -5.33 10.57
C ALA A 148 19.42 -4.26 9.54
N SER A 149 20.30 -3.93 8.60
CA SER A 149 20.00 -2.99 7.51
C SER A 149 18.88 -3.50 6.61
N ALA A 150 18.94 -4.78 6.21
CA ALA A 150 17.91 -5.39 5.36
C ALA A 150 16.54 -5.36 6.03
N LEU A 151 16.45 -5.78 7.30
CA LEU A 151 15.19 -5.81 8.05
C LEU A 151 14.64 -4.40 8.32
N ALA A 152 15.52 -3.40 8.45
CA ALA A 152 15.12 -2.00 8.65
C ALA A 152 14.65 -1.30 7.36
N THR A 153 14.78 -1.93 6.19
CA THR A 153 14.33 -1.36 4.91
C THR A 153 12.84 -1.01 4.93
N GLY A 154 12.00 -1.87 5.52
CA GLY A 154 10.56 -1.60 5.66
C GLY A 154 10.27 -0.35 6.50
N LEU A 155 11.03 -0.13 7.59
CA LEU A 155 10.92 1.06 8.44
C LEU A 155 11.36 2.33 7.71
N ARG A 156 12.34 2.22 6.81
CA ARG A 156 12.80 3.34 6.00
C ARG A 156 11.80 3.69 4.90
N GLU A 157 11.40 2.70 4.11
CA GLU A 157 10.74 2.95 2.84
C GLU A 157 9.24 3.17 2.98
N GLU A 158 8.54 2.36 3.77
CA GLU A 158 7.07 2.42 3.81
C GLU A 158 6.53 3.75 4.36
N PRO A 159 7.13 4.36 5.39
CA PRO A 159 6.74 5.70 5.81
C PRO A 159 6.89 6.74 4.68
N LEU A 160 8.03 6.72 3.98
CA LEU A 160 8.38 7.74 2.99
C LEU A 160 7.71 7.55 1.62
N LEU A 161 7.54 6.30 1.19
CA LEU A 161 7.12 5.94 -0.16
C LEU A 161 5.69 5.41 -0.24
N ALA A 162 5.10 4.92 0.85
CA ALA A 162 3.70 4.51 0.86
C ALA A 162 2.81 5.48 1.63
N ALA A 163 3.15 5.79 2.89
CA ALA A 163 2.29 6.59 3.75
C ALA A 163 2.36 8.09 3.45
N LEU A 164 3.56 8.68 3.41
CA LEU A 164 3.74 10.12 3.25
C LEU A 164 3.08 10.67 1.97
N PRO A 165 3.21 10.04 0.78
CA PRO A 165 2.55 10.54 -0.43
C PRO A 165 1.02 10.61 -0.27
N VAL A 166 0.41 9.60 0.36
CA VAL A 166 -1.02 9.60 0.66
C VAL A 166 -1.37 10.69 1.66
N LEU A 167 -0.65 10.78 2.77
CA LEU A 167 -0.91 11.76 3.81
C LEU A 167 -0.69 13.20 3.35
N LEU A 168 0.18 13.43 2.37
CA LEU A 168 0.48 14.76 1.85
C LEU A 168 -0.48 15.16 0.71
N LEU A 169 -0.85 14.21 -0.14
CA LEU A 169 -1.53 14.48 -1.42
C LEU A 169 -2.98 13.99 -1.48
N ALA A 170 -3.47 13.19 -0.54
CA ALA A 170 -4.89 12.84 -0.49
C ALA A 170 -5.76 14.10 -0.31
N GLY A 171 -6.81 14.21 -1.12
CA GLY A 171 -7.64 15.43 -1.25
C GLY A 171 -7.08 16.49 -2.18
N ARG A 172 -5.81 16.36 -2.64
CA ARG A 172 -5.19 17.20 -3.68
C ARG A 172 -5.19 16.52 -5.03
N LEU A 173 -4.85 15.24 -5.05
CA LEU A 173 -4.75 14.43 -6.25
C LEU A 173 -5.63 13.18 -6.14
N PRO A 174 -6.16 12.67 -7.27
CA PRO A 174 -6.71 11.32 -7.33
C PRO A 174 -5.68 10.30 -6.85
N ILE A 175 -6.14 9.27 -6.13
CA ILE A 175 -5.24 8.26 -5.54
C ILE A 175 -4.39 7.56 -6.61
N GLY A 176 -4.92 7.34 -7.82
CA GLY A 176 -4.14 6.76 -8.92
C GLY A 176 -2.88 7.57 -9.28
N TRP A 177 -2.93 8.91 -9.23
CA TRP A 177 -1.74 9.75 -9.48
C TRP A 177 -0.73 9.70 -8.34
N ILE A 178 -1.21 9.58 -7.10
CA ILE A 178 -0.35 9.39 -5.93
C ILE A 178 0.37 8.03 -6.04
N MET A 179 -0.36 6.99 -6.45
CA MET A 179 0.20 5.66 -6.71
C MET A 179 1.30 5.72 -7.77
N VAL A 180 1.04 6.31 -8.94
CA VAL A 180 2.03 6.43 -10.02
C VAL A 180 3.27 7.19 -9.57
N LEU A 181 3.10 8.31 -8.86
CA LEU A 181 4.22 9.13 -8.38
C LEU A 181 5.12 8.34 -7.41
N ALA A 182 4.53 7.77 -6.38
CA ALA A 182 5.26 6.99 -5.37
C ALA A 182 5.86 5.70 -5.95
N ALA A 183 5.15 5.02 -6.85
CA ALA A 183 5.63 3.87 -7.58
C ALA A 183 6.83 4.20 -8.47
N THR A 184 6.83 5.36 -9.12
CA THR A 184 7.97 5.82 -9.94
C THR A 184 9.19 6.08 -9.08
N MET A 185 9.01 6.81 -7.97
CA MET A 185 10.07 7.07 -7.00
C MET A 185 10.68 5.75 -6.50
N ARG A 186 9.83 4.79 -6.11
CA ARG A 186 10.31 3.48 -5.69
C ARG A 186 10.99 2.73 -6.83
N GLY A 187 10.38 2.66 -8.01
CA GLY A 187 10.93 1.98 -9.18
C GLY A 187 12.35 2.44 -9.51
N LEU A 188 12.64 3.72 -9.40
CA LEU A 188 13.98 4.28 -9.64
C LEU A 188 15.04 3.78 -8.64
N LEU A 189 14.65 3.43 -7.40
CA LEU A 189 15.56 2.80 -6.44
C LEU A 189 15.92 1.37 -6.83
N TYR A 190 15.08 0.72 -7.62
CA TYR A 190 15.19 -0.68 -8.01
C TYR A 190 15.51 -0.85 -9.50
N VAL A 191 16.15 0.13 -10.13
CA VAL A 191 16.61 -0.02 -11.53
C VAL A 191 17.93 -0.80 -11.63
N TYR A 192 18.63 -1.02 -10.51
CA TYR A 192 19.89 -1.76 -10.43
C TYR A 192 19.85 -3.22 -10.94
N PRO A 193 18.72 -3.98 -10.88
CA PRO A 193 18.58 -5.28 -11.53
C PRO A 193 18.21 -5.16 -13.03
N GLY A 194 18.17 -3.94 -13.59
CA GLY A 194 17.66 -3.63 -14.91
C GLY A 194 16.24 -3.04 -14.89
N PHE A 195 15.70 -2.76 -16.08
CA PHE A 195 14.37 -2.15 -16.22
C PHE A 195 13.25 -3.05 -15.68
N GLY A 196 13.42 -4.38 -15.68
CA GLY A 196 12.49 -5.28 -15.01
C GLY A 196 12.39 -5.00 -13.50
N GLY A 197 13.50 -4.61 -12.86
CA GLY A 197 13.52 -4.21 -11.45
C GLY A 197 12.68 -2.96 -11.19
N PHE A 198 12.76 -1.98 -12.10
CA PHE A 198 11.88 -0.80 -12.07
C PHE A 198 10.41 -1.21 -12.16
N VAL A 199 10.04 -2.03 -13.16
CA VAL A 199 8.65 -2.46 -13.36
C VAL A 199 8.12 -3.22 -12.15
N TRP A 200 8.92 -4.14 -11.62
CA TRP A 200 8.60 -4.89 -10.41
C TRP A 200 8.29 -3.96 -9.24
N ALA A 201 9.21 -3.04 -8.93
CA ALA A 201 9.09 -2.10 -7.82
C ALA A 201 8.02 -1.02 -8.03
N PHE A 202 7.76 -0.64 -9.27
CA PHE A 202 6.66 0.25 -9.63
C PHE A 202 5.32 -0.41 -9.28
N LEU A 203 5.10 -1.66 -9.71
CA LEU A 203 3.83 -2.36 -9.51
C LEU A 203 3.51 -2.58 -8.03
N TRP A 204 4.44 -3.15 -7.26
CA TRP A 204 4.19 -3.37 -5.84
C TRP A 204 4.26 -2.07 -5.03
N GLY A 205 5.03 -1.07 -5.47
CA GLY A 205 5.06 0.27 -4.87
C GLY A 205 3.71 0.99 -5.00
N ALA A 206 3.08 0.93 -6.17
CA ALA A 206 1.72 1.43 -6.38
C ALA A 206 0.72 0.70 -5.47
N ALA A 207 0.85 -0.61 -5.34
CA ALA A 207 0.01 -1.41 -4.45
C ALA A 207 0.22 -1.04 -2.97
N ALA A 208 1.45 -0.79 -2.51
CA ALA A 208 1.74 -0.37 -1.14
C ALA A 208 1.00 0.93 -0.78
N VAL A 209 1.01 1.91 -1.70
CA VAL A 209 0.26 3.16 -1.58
C VAL A 209 -1.24 2.90 -1.47
N TRP A 210 -1.78 2.05 -2.34
CA TRP A 210 -3.19 1.69 -2.32
C TRP A 210 -3.59 0.95 -1.04
N VAL A 211 -2.78 -0.03 -0.59
CA VAL A 211 -2.99 -0.77 0.66
C VAL A 211 -2.96 0.18 1.85
N TYR A 212 -2.00 1.12 1.90
CA TYR A 212 -1.99 2.12 2.96
C TYR A 212 -3.24 3.01 2.92
N PHE A 213 -3.61 3.53 1.75
CA PHE A 213 -4.80 4.36 1.58
C PHE A 213 -6.07 3.63 2.02
N ARG A 214 -6.19 2.34 1.68
CA ARG A 214 -7.39 1.52 1.91
C ARG A 214 -7.51 0.98 3.33
N PHE A 215 -6.40 0.53 3.93
CA PHE A 215 -6.39 -0.17 5.23
C PHE A 215 -5.81 0.68 6.37
N ARG A 216 -5.07 1.75 6.06
CA ARG A 216 -4.44 2.68 7.02
C ARG A 216 -3.60 1.97 8.10
N ARG A 217 -2.90 0.91 7.71
CA ARG A 217 -2.05 0.07 8.59
C ARG A 217 -0.60 0.10 8.11
N LEU A 218 0.10 1.21 8.37
CA LEU A 218 1.51 1.37 7.98
C LEU A 218 2.40 0.28 8.58
N TRP A 219 2.15 -0.13 9.83
CA TRP A 219 2.93 -1.17 10.48
C TRP A 219 2.89 -2.51 9.74
N VAL A 220 1.78 -2.85 9.06
CA VAL A 220 1.67 -4.08 8.27
C VAL A 220 2.65 -4.02 7.09
N LEU A 221 2.66 -2.89 6.37
CA LEU A 221 3.60 -2.68 5.26
C LEU A 221 5.05 -2.73 5.76
N ILE A 222 5.35 -2.05 6.87
CA ILE A 222 6.68 -2.05 7.48
C ILE A 222 7.13 -3.46 7.81
N LEU A 223 6.29 -4.25 8.47
CA LEU A 223 6.64 -5.62 8.87
C LEU A 223 6.79 -6.54 7.66
N LEU A 224 5.88 -6.49 6.68
CA LEU A 224 5.98 -7.39 5.54
C LEU A 224 7.14 -7.00 4.61
N HIS A 225 7.39 -5.72 4.39
CA HIS A 225 8.56 -5.29 3.64
C HIS A 225 9.86 -5.55 4.41
N GLY A 226 9.92 -5.21 5.69
CA GLY A 226 11.11 -5.43 6.50
C GLY A 226 11.42 -6.91 6.70
N LEU A 227 10.43 -7.71 7.07
CA LEU A 227 10.65 -9.11 7.45
C LEU A 227 10.47 -10.08 6.28
N VAL A 228 9.33 -10.06 5.60
CA VAL A 228 8.99 -11.09 4.61
C VAL A 228 9.85 -10.94 3.35
N MET A 229 10.03 -9.71 2.86
CA MET A 229 10.83 -9.48 1.64
C MET A 229 12.33 -9.59 1.86
N ASN A 230 12.79 -9.41 3.10
CA ASN A 230 14.21 -9.48 3.42
C ASN A 230 14.53 -10.67 4.33
N MET A 231 13.64 -11.66 4.44
CA MET A 231 13.85 -12.86 5.26
C MET A 231 15.11 -13.64 4.81
N GLN A 232 15.41 -13.60 3.52
CA GLN A 232 16.64 -14.14 2.94
C GLN A 232 17.91 -13.50 3.50
N ALA A 233 17.84 -12.29 4.08
CA ALA A 233 19.02 -11.68 4.68
C ALA A 233 19.56 -12.51 5.85
N LEU A 234 18.70 -13.29 6.51
CA LEU A 234 19.06 -14.20 7.60
C LEU A 234 19.98 -15.33 7.15
N ASP A 235 20.03 -15.66 5.86
CA ASP A 235 20.99 -16.62 5.29
C ASP A 235 22.44 -16.27 5.64
N ARG A 236 22.73 -14.97 5.79
CA ARG A 236 24.09 -14.51 6.12
C ARG A 236 24.55 -14.91 7.52
N VAL A 237 23.62 -15.25 8.41
CA VAL A 237 23.91 -15.54 9.83
C VAL A 237 23.46 -16.93 10.27
N ILE A 238 22.52 -17.55 9.56
CA ILE A 238 22.08 -18.92 9.85
C ILE A 238 23.05 -19.88 9.15
N SER A 239 23.78 -20.67 9.95
CA SER A 239 24.81 -21.60 9.48
C SER A 239 24.27 -22.93 8.94
N ASP A 240 23.00 -22.99 8.55
CA ASP A 240 22.35 -24.19 7.99
C ASP A 240 22.18 -24.00 6.49
N ASP A 241 22.86 -24.84 5.70
CA ASP A 241 22.91 -24.79 4.24
C ASP A 241 21.54 -24.83 3.57
N ASN A 242 20.50 -25.32 4.26
CA ASN A 242 19.14 -25.42 3.73
C ASN A 242 18.20 -24.31 4.21
N ALA A 243 18.57 -23.54 5.23
CA ALA A 243 17.66 -22.60 5.86
C ALA A 243 17.15 -21.52 4.89
N ALA A 244 18.03 -20.93 4.08
CA ALA A 244 17.62 -19.91 3.12
C ALA A 244 16.72 -20.44 2.01
N THR A 245 17.00 -21.65 1.52
CA THR A 245 16.17 -22.33 0.53
C THR A 245 14.76 -22.57 1.09
N ILE A 246 14.66 -23.09 2.32
CA ILE A 246 13.38 -23.32 3.00
C ILE A 246 12.64 -21.99 3.19
N LEU A 247 13.29 -20.96 3.73
CA LEU A 247 12.68 -19.64 3.94
C LEU A 247 12.19 -19.03 2.62
N GLN A 248 12.93 -19.21 1.53
CA GLN A 248 12.51 -18.74 0.21
C GLN A 248 11.29 -19.48 -0.30
N TRP A 249 11.22 -20.81 -0.14
CA TRP A 249 10.04 -21.58 -0.51
C TRP A 249 8.82 -21.19 0.34
N CYS A 250 8.99 -21.02 1.65
CA CYS A 250 7.93 -20.52 2.52
C CYS A 250 7.42 -19.14 2.04
N ASN A 251 8.32 -18.24 1.68
CA ASN A 251 7.97 -16.92 1.15
C ASN A 251 7.17 -17.06 -0.16
N ILE A 252 7.65 -17.85 -1.12
CA ILE A 252 6.95 -18.11 -2.40
C ILE A 252 5.54 -18.67 -2.16
N LEU A 253 5.39 -19.66 -1.28
CA LEU A 253 4.10 -20.27 -0.96
C LEU A 253 3.12 -19.26 -0.33
N VAL A 254 3.60 -18.40 0.56
CA VAL A 254 2.78 -17.33 1.15
C VAL A 254 2.34 -16.33 0.09
N LEU A 255 3.27 -15.87 -0.76
CA LEU A 255 2.97 -14.92 -1.83
C LEU A 255 1.96 -15.50 -2.84
N PHE A 256 2.18 -16.74 -3.27
CA PHE A 256 1.31 -17.43 -4.22
C PHE A 256 -0.06 -17.75 -3.59
N GLY A 257 -0.09 -18.24 -2.35
CA GLY A 257 -1.32 -18.48 -1.60
C GLY A 257 -2.15 -17.20 -1.43
N ALA A 258 -1.50 -16.08 -1.10
CA ALA A 258 -2.17 -14.78 -1.02
C ALA A 258 -2.73 -14.33 -2.38
N LEU A 259 -1.98 -14.54 -3.48
CA LEU A 259 -2.43 -14.23 -4.83
C LEU A 259 -3.65 -15.06 -5.23
N LEU A 260 -3.62 -16.37 -4.99
CA LEU A 260 -4.77 -17.25 -5.26
C LEU A 260 -5.97 -16.87 -4.41
N TYR A 261 -5.79 -16.69 -3.11
CA TYR A 261 -6.86 -16.25 -2.22
C TYR A 261 -7.47 -14.91 -2.66
N TRP A 262 -6.66 -14.02 -3.23
CA TRP A 262 -7.14 -12.75 -3.74
C TRP A 262 -7.84 -12.86 -5.11
N LEU A 263 -7.30 -13.63 -6.04
CA LEU A 263 -7.83 -13.73 -7.41
C LEU A 263 -9.02 -14.68 -7.52
N VAL A 264 -8.97 -15.84 -6.86
CA VAL A 264 -9.93 -16.94 -7.08
C VAL A 264 -11.37 -16.53 -6.77
N PRO A 265 -11.72 -15.92 -5.61
CA PRO A 265 -13.10 -15.52 -5.35
C PRO A 265 -13.62 -14.55 -6.41
N ARG A 266 -12.79 -13.59 -6.84
CA ARG A 266 -13.17 -12.58 -7.84
C ARG A 266 -13.34 -13.17 -9.24
N ALA A 267 -12.53 -14.16 -9.58
CA ALA A 267 -12.66 -14.89 -10.84
C ALA A 267 -13.93 -15.76 -10.84
N LEU A 268 -14.22 -16.44 -9.73
CA LEU A 268 -15.45 -17.22 -9.56
C LEU A 268 -16.70 -16.35 -9.64
N ASP A 269 -16.71 -15.19 -8.98
CA ASP A 269 -17.82 -14.21 -9.05
C ASP A 269 -18.08 -13.71 -10.48
N ALA A 270 -17.04 -13.62 -11.31
CA ALA A 270 -17.15 -13.19 -12.70
C ALA A 270 -17.66 -14.30 -13.64
N VAL A 271 -17.42 -15.56 -13.30
CA VAL A 271 -17.79 -16.74 -14.10
C VAL A 271 -19.13 -17.34 -13.69
N LEU A 272 -19.52 -17.19 -12.41
CA LEU A 272 -20.79 -17.63 -11.84
C LEU A 272 -21.67 -16.43 -11.45
N PRO A 273 -22.13 -15.59 -12.41
CA PRO A 273 -23.07 -14.54 -12.10
C PRO A 273 -24.44 -15.17 -11.77
N GLY A 274 -24.75 -15.44 -10.49
CA GLY A 274 -26.07 -16.03 -10.20
C GLY A 274 -26.55 -16.36 -8.78
N GLU A 275 -25.75 -16.41 -7.72
CA GLU A 275 -26.26 -16.95 -6.44
C GLU A 275 -26.30 -15.99 -5.24
N SER A 276 -25.84 -14.74 -5.36
CA SER A 276 -25.72 -13.83 -4.21
C SER A 276 -26.70 -12.65 -4.16
N GLU A 277 -27.90 -12.78 -4.74
CA GLU A 277 -29.02 -11.87 -4.48
C GLU A 277 -30.34 -12.65 -4.38
N THR A 278 -30.55 -13.36 -3.27
CA THR A 278 -31.91 -13.42 -2.71
C THR A 278 -32.10 -12.18 -1.85
N PRO A 279 -32.91 -11.20 -2.27
CA PRO A 279 -33.36 -10.18 -1.34
C PRO A 279 -34.16 -10.91 -0.26
N SER A 280 -33.77 -10.72 1.01
CA SER A 280 -34.62 -11.05 2.13
C SER A 280 -35.90 -10.25 1.97
N VAL A 281 -36.96 -10.91 1.50
CA VAL A 281 -38.31 -10.39 1.46
C VAL A 281 -38.67 -9.96 2.88
N ASP A 282 -38.98 -8.68 3.01
CA ASP A 282 -39.54 -8.08 4.20
C ASP A 282 -40.72 -8.92 4.70
N GLY A 283 -40.54 -9.54 5.87
CA GLY A 283 -41.62 -10.11 6.66
C GLY A 283 -42.41 -8.98 7.34
N HIS A 284 -43.09 -8.15 6.55
CA HIS A 284 -44.14 -7.23 6.98
C HIS A 284 -45.34 -7.38 6.04
N THR A 285 -46.05 -8.50 6.19
CA THR A 285 -47.46 -8.58 5.78
C THR A 285 -48.30 -8.51 7.04
N GLY A 286 -48.61 -7.27 7.42
CA GLY A 286 -49.80 -6.96 8.19
C GLY A 286 -51.03 -7.45 7.44
N SER A 287 -51.89 -8.11 8.19
CA SER A 287 -53.21 -8.57 7.78
C SER A 287 -54.13 -7.38 7.58
N ASP A 288 -54.34 -6.94 6.34
CA ASP A 288 -55.49 -6.14 5.96
C ASP A 288 -56.49 -7.01 5.22
N ALA A 289 -57.43 -7.56 5.99
CA ALA A 289 -58.68 -8.09 5.46
C ALA A 289 -59.63 -6.91 5.23
N VAL A 290 -60.02 -6.76 3.97
CA VAL A 290 -61.06 -5.86 3.47
C VAL A 290 -62.41 -6.20 4.10
N ALA A 291 -63.06 -5.22 4.72
CA ALA A 291 -64.52 -5.17 4.82
C ALA A 291 -64.98 -3.70 4.89
N VAL A 292 -65.53 -3.26 3.75
CA VAL A 292 -66.31 -2.04 3.56
C VAL A 292 -67.64 -2.19 4.32
N HIS A 293 -68.02 -1.22 5.15
CA HIS A 293 -69.41 -0.75 5.26
C HIS A 293 -69.53 0.55 6.08
N ASP A 294 -70.38 1.44 5.54
CA ASP A 294 -70.75 2.79 5.99
C ASP A 294 -71.32 2.88 7.42
N VAL A 295 -70.86 3.87 8.20
CA VAL A 295 -71.65 4.54 9.26
C VAL A 295 -71.26 6.05 9.33
N PRO A 296 -72.22 7.00 9.45
CA PRO A 296 -71.97 8.45 9.33
C PRO A 296 -71.35 9.09 10.60
N PRO A 297 -70.90 10.36 10.52
CA PRO A 297 -70.17 11.00 11.60
C PRO A 297 -71.09 11.42 12.76
N THR A 298 -70.79 10.94 13.97
CA THR A 298 -71.39 11.47 15.19
C THR A 298 -70.61 12.69 15.64
N VAL A 299 -71.27 13.85 15.58
CA VAL A 299 -70.87 15.08 16.26
C VAL A 299 -70.91 14.84 17.77
N GLN A 300 -69.81 15.06 18.48
CA GLN A 300 -69.82 15.32 19.93
C GLN A 300 -68.91 16.51 20.27
N LEU A 301 -69.47 17.33 21.17
CA LEU A 301 -69.17 18.71 21.53
C LEU A 301 -67.93 18.86 22.43
N PRO A 302 -67.40 20.10 22.58
CA PRO A 302 -66.28 20.39 23.47
C PRO A 302 -66.72 20.34 24.93
N THR A 303 -65.93 19.67 25.79
CA THR A 303 -66.05 19.81 27.24
C THR A 303 -64.96 20.72 27.77
N GLU A 304 -65.43 21.78 28.41
CA GLU A 304 -64.72 22.85 29.10
C GLU A 304 -63.77 22.36 30.21
N ASP A 305 -62.79 23.23 30.47
CA ASP A 305 -62.10 23.41 31.75
C ASP A 305 -63.06 23.38 32.95
N ALA A 306 -62.70 22.62 33.99
CA ALA A 306 -63.05 22.95 35.36
C ALA A 306 -62.09 22.30 36.37
N ASP A 307 -61.68 23.13 37.32
CA ASP A 307 -61.17 22.84 38.67
C ASP A 307 -59.69 22.43 38.81
N ARG A 308 -58.77 23.28 39.29
CA ARG A 308 -58.64 23.94 40.61
C ARG A 308 -58.87 23.00 41.80
N VAL A 309 -57.78 22.44 42.34
CA VAL A 309 -57.27 22.63 43.72
C VAL A 309 -55.77 22.38 43.70
#